data_AF-A0A0R1RJH4-F1
#
_entry.id   AF-A0A0R1RJH4-F1
#
_cell.length_a   1.000
_cell.length_b   1.000
_cell.length_c   1.000
_cell.angle_alpha   90.00
_cell.angle_beta   90.00
_cell.angle_gamma   90.00
#
_symmetry.space_group_name_H-M   'P 1'
#
loop_
_entity.id
_entity.type
_entity.pdbx_description
1 polymer ?
#
loop_
_entity_poly.entity_id
_entity_poly.type
_entity_poly.pdbx_seq_one_letter_code
_entity_poly.pdbx_strand_id
1 'polypeptide(L)'
;MVNLMLVFPKQYFTFGKVLFTIIIEVITIASKQNSGLTITNKVYEYRVLNHLSQTALAKAVGVSKQTILVMEKGNYSPTLKLAFEIAIFFKVDITDIFGYKEN
;
A
#
# COMPACT_ATOMS: atom_id res chain seq x y z
N MET A 1 43.07 -39.26 3.58
CA MET A 1 41.75 -38.67 3.92
C MET A 1 40.87 -38.72 2.68
N VAL A 2 39.73 -39.40 2.75
CA VAL A 2 38.81 -39.62 1.61
C VAL A 2 38.08 -38.31 1.32
N ASN A 3 38.19 -37.79 0.09
CA ASN A 3 37.33 -36.70 -0.36
C ASN A 3 36.00 -37.29 -0.83
N LEU A 4 35.01 -37.29 0.06
CA LEU A 4 33.63 -37.68 -0.23
C LEU A 4 32.97 -36.54 -1.02
N MET A 5 33.29 -36.40 -2.30
CA MET A 5 32.56 -35.52 -3.19
C MET A 5 31.25 -36.23 -3.57
N LEU A 6 30.15 -35.84 -2.93
CA LEU A 6 28.79 -36.26 -3.32
C LEU A 6 28.51 -35.76 -4.74
N VAL A 7 28.72 -36.62 -5.74
CA VAL A 7 28.34 -36.33 -7.13
C VAL A 7 26.82 -36.52 -7.23
N PHE A 8 26.08 -35.42 -7.11
CA PHE A 8 24.63 -35.43 -7.32
C PHE A 8 24.30 -35.67 -8.80
N PRO A 9 23.48 -36.68 -9.15
CA PRO A 9 23.19 -36.99 -10.55
C PRO A 9 22.36 -35.89 -11.22
N LYS A 10 22.66 -35.62 -12.51
CA LYS A 10 22.09 -34.52 -13.31
C LYS A 10 20.55 -34.48 -13.33
N GLN A 11 19.87 -35.59 -13.06
CA GLN A 11 18.41 -35.65 -12.99
C GLN A 11 17.83 -34.66 -11.95
N TYR A 12 18.50 -34.45 -10.82
CA TYR A 12 18.02 -33.54 -9.77
C TYR A 12 18.08 -32.05 -10.19
N PHE A 13 18.89 -31.72 -11.20
CA PHE A 13 18.97 -30.37 -11.76
C PHE A 13 17.72 -30.01 -12.57
N THR A 14 17.16 -30.98 -13.30
CA THR A 14 15.94 -30.79 -14.09
C THR A 14 14.71 -30.73 -13.18
N PHE A 15 14.64 -31.61 -12.17
CA PHE A 15 13.58 -31.57 -11.16
C PHE A 15 13.56 -30.25 -10.37
N GLY A 16 14.73 -29.72 -9.99
CA GLY A 16 14.84 -28.42 -9.33
C GLY A 16 14.31 -27.26 -10.19
N LYS A 17 14.56 -27.28 -11.51
CA LYS A 17 14.03 -26.27 -12.45
C LYS A 17 12.51 -26.34 -12.59
N VAL A 18 11.94 -27.54 -12.70
CA VAL A 18 10.48 -27.73 -12.79
C VAL A 18 9.82 -27.26 -11.50
N LEU A 19 10.35 -27.65 -10.34
CA LEU A 19 9.82 -27.24 -9.05
C LEU A 19 9.93 -25.72 -8.84
N PHE A 20 11.07 -25.12 -9.20
CA PHE A 20 11.25 -23.66 -9.17
C PHE A 20 10.23 -22.95 -10.07
N THR A 21 10.01 -23.44 -11.29
CA THR A 21 9.03 -22.87 -12.23
C THR A 21 7.61 -22.93 -11.66
N ILE A 22 7.21 -24.09 -11.13
CA ILE A 22 5.88 -24.27 -10.50
C ILE A 22 5.73 -23.36 -9.28
N ILE A 23 6.74 -23.24 -8.42
CA ILE A 23 6.68 -22.37 -7.23
C ILE A 23 6.53 -20.90 -7.66
N ILE A 24 7.27 -20.45 -8.67
CA ILE A 24 7.16 -19.07 -9.19
C ILE A 24 5.78 -18.84 -9.79
N GLU A 25 5.24 -19.77 -10.58
CA GLU A 25 3.88 -19.66 -11.15
C GLU A 25 2.81 -19.62 -10.06
N VAL A 26 2.90 -20.48 -9.04
CA VAL A 26 1.95 -20.51 -7.91
C VAL A 26 1.99 -19.22 -7.11
N ILE A 27 3.19 -18.70 -6.79
CA ILE A 27 3.35 -17.41 -6.11
C ILE A 27 2.78 -16.27 -6.97
N THR A 28 3.04 -16.30 -8.28
CA THR A 28 2.54 -15.30 -9.24
C THR A 28 1.01 -15.31 -9.29
N ILE A 29 0.40 -16.49 -9.43
CA ILE A 29 -1.06 -16.66 -9.45
C ILE A 29 -1.68 -16.22 -8.12
N ALA A 30 -1.08 -16.57 -6.98
CA ALA A 30 -1.56 -16.18 -5.66
C ALA A 30 -1.53 -14.65 -5.43
N SER A 31 -0.56 -13.94 -6.02
CA SER A 31 -0.48 -12.47 -5.93
C SER A 31 -1.49 -11.71 -6.81
N LYS A 32 -2.17 -12.39 -7.75
CA LYS A 32 -3.09 -11.76 -8.72
C LYS A 32 -4.49 -11.48 -8.15
N GLN A 33 -4.75 -11.80 -6.89
CA GLN A 33 -6.01 -11.48 -6.20
C GLN A 33 -5.97 -10.06 -5.61
N ASN A 34 -5.90 -9.03 -6.46
CA ASN A 34 -6.29 -7.67 -6.09
C ASN A 34 -7.69 -7.43 -6.65
N SER A 35 -8.70 -7.73 -5.86
CA SER A 35 -10.06 -7.25 -6.12
C SER A 35 -10.01 -5.73 -6.30
N GLY A 36 -10.50 -5.26 -7.45
CA GLY A 36 -10.22 -3.94 -8.02
C GLY A 36 -10.88 -2.78 -7.29
N LEU A 37 -10.47 -2.48 -6.05
CA LEU A 37 -10.86 -1.29 -5.32
C LEU A 37 -9.65 -0.40 -5.07
N THR A 38 -9.62 0.76 -5.72
CA THR A 38 -8.59 1.78 -5.51
C THR A 38 -9.07 2.77 -4.46
N ILE A 39 -8.27 2.98 -3.41
CA ILE A 39 -8.54 4.03 -2.41
C ILE A 39 -8.32 5.39 -3.06
N THR A 40 -9.32 6.25 -2.96
CA THR A 40 -9.26 7.66 -3.36
C THR A 40 -9.22 8.53 -2.11
N ASN A 41 -8.39 9.58 -2.14
CA ASN A 41 -8.36 10.59 -1.09
C ASN A 41 -8.21 11.98 -1.72
N LYS A 42 -8.93 12.97 -1.18
CA LYS A 42 -8.93 14.37 -1.65
C LYS A 42 -8.30 15.34 -0.66
N VAL A 43 -7.48 14.84 0.28
CA VAL A 43 -6.91 15.66 1.36
C VAL A 43 -6.07 16.82 0.81
N TYR A 44 -5.33 16.59 -0.27
CA TYR A 44 -4.58 17.65 -0.96
C TYR A 44 -5.51 18.77 -1.45
N GLU A 45 -6.61 18.42 -2.11
CA GLU A 45 -7.57 19.38 -2.67
C GLU A 45 -8.17 20.25 -1.56
N TYR A 46 -8.71 19.62 -0.51
CA TYR A 46 -9.28 20.32 0.65
C TYR A 46 -8.24 21.19 1.36
N ARG A 47 -7.00 20.72 1.51
CA ARG A 47 -5.94 21.51 2.14
C ARG A 47 -5.60 22.77 1.35
N VAL A 48 -5.46 22.65 0.02
CA VAL A 48 -5.11 23.77 -0.85
C VAL A 48 -6.26 24.79 -0.95
N LEU A 49 -7.50 24.33 -1.05
CA LEU A 49 -8.70 25.19 -1.07
C LEU A 49 -8.85 26.01 0.22
N ASN A 50 -8.36 25.48 1.35
CA ASN A 50 -8.36 26.18 2.64
C ASN A 50 -7.06 26.97 2.89
N HIS A 51 -6.17 27.12 1.90
CA HIS A 51 -4.88 27.83 2.01
C HIS A 51 -3.97 27.33 3.14
N LEU A 52 -4.04 26.04 3.46
CA LEU A 52 -3.26 25.44 4.56
C LEU A 52 -1.94 24.85 4.06
N SER A 53 -0.88 25.03 4.84
CA SER A 53 0.35 24.24 4.69
C SER A 53 0.14 22.82 5.24
N GLN A 54 0.95 21.86 4.78
CA GLN A 54 0.91 20.49 5.33
C GLN A 54 1.16 20.46 6.84
N THR A 55 2.06 21.31 7.34
CA THR A 55 2.35 21.45 8.77
C THR A 55 1.14 22.00 9.53
N ALA A 56 0.41 22.96 8.96
CA ALA A 56 -0.77 23.53 9.59
C ALA A 56 -1.89 22.49 9.74
N LEU A 57 -2.19 21.74 8.68
CA LEU A 57 -3.16 20.64 8.75
C LEU A 57 -2.72 19.56 9.73
N ALA A 58 -1.46 19.13 9.65
CA ALA A 58 -0.88 18.13 10.54
C ALA A 58 -1.05 18.50 12.02
N LYS A 59 -0.76 19.77 12.36
CA LYS A 59 -0.95 20.30 13.72
C LYS A 59 -2.42 20.31 14.14
N ALA A 60 -3.33 20.67 13.23
CA ALA A 60 -4.76 20.75 13.52
C ALA A 60 -5.39 19.37 13.80
N VAL A 61 -4.94 18.33 13.09
CA VAL A 61 -5.46 16.95 13.25
C VAL A 61 -4.53 16.05 14.09
N GLY A 62 -3.51 16.61 14.75
CA GLY A 62 -2.68 15.88 15.72
C GLY A 62 -1.76 14.80 15.13
N VAL A 63 -1.25 15.00 13.91
CA VAL A 63 -0.31 14.07 13.26
C VAL A 63 0.98 14.76 12.82
N SER A 64 1.94 13.99 12.30
CA SER A 64 3.16 14.56 11.73
C SER A 64 2.91 15.14 10.33
N LYS A 65 3.72 16.12 9.92
CA LYS A 65 3.73 16.61 8.52
C LYS A 65 3.95 15.47 7.53
N GLN A 66 4.79 14.49 7.90
CA GLN A 66 5.08 13.33 7.05
C GLN A 66 3.83 12.48 6.81
N THR A 67 2.97 12.35 7.82
CA THR A 67 1.68 11.64 7.69
C THR A 67 0.81 12.30 6.62
N ILE A 68 0.67 13.63 6.66
CA ILE A 68 -0.08 14.38 5.64
C ILE A 68 0.58 14.25 4.26
N LEU A 69 1.91 14.37 4.18
CA LEU A 69 2.64 14.23 2.91
C LEU A 69 2.41 12.86 2.26
N VAL A 70 2.48 11.78 3.03
CA VAL A 70 2.31 10.41 2.53
C VAL A 70 0.85 10.17 2.13
N MET A 71 -0.12 10.72 2.87
CA MET A 71 -1.53 10.67 2.52
C MET A 71 -1.82 11.34 1.16
N GLU A 72 -1.29 12.54 0.96
CA GLU A 72 -1.47 13.32 -0.29
C GLU A 72 -0.82 12.66 -1.52
N LYS A 73 0.25 11.89 -1.33
CA LYS A 73 0.92 11.17 -2.42
C LYS A 73 0.16 9.93 -2.90
N GLY A 74 -0.92 9.53 -2.21
CA GLY A 74 -1.63 8.28 -2.48
C GLY A 74 -0.93 7.05 -1.88
N ASN A 75 -1.62 5.91 -1.91
CA ASN A 75 -1.19 4.62 -1.33
C ASN A 75 -1.20 4.52 0.21
N TYR A 76 -1.73 5.52 0.90
CA TYR A 76 -1.90 5.47 2.35
C TYR A 76 -3.39 5.45 2.70
N SER A 77 -3.80 4.37 3.37
CA SER A 77 -5.10 4.29 4.01
C SER A 77 -4.97 4.83 5.43
N PRO A 78 -5.58 5.98 5.77
CA PRO A 78 -5.57 6.48 7.14
C PRO A 78 -6.30 5.53 8.08
N THR A 79 -6.03 5.63 9.38
CA THR A 79 -6.93 5.04 10.37
C THR A 79 -8.30 5.69 10.28
N LEU A 80 -9.35 4.96 10.63
CA LEU A 80 -10.72 5.50 10.64
C LEU A 80 -10.83 6.77 11.48
N LYS A 81 -10.16 6.80 12.65
CA LYS A 81 -10.06 7.98 13.52
C LYS A 81 -9.50 9.20 12.78
N LEU A 82 -8.36 9.06 12.10
CA LEU A 82 -7.72 10.17 11.38
C LEU A 82 -8.58 10.64 10.21
N ALA A 83 -9.25 9.72 9.51
CA ALA A 83 -10.17 10.07 8.43
C ALA A 83 -11.35 10.93 8.93
N PHE A 84 -11.94 10.56 10.08
CA PHE A 84 -12.98 11.37 10.73
C PHE A 84 -12.44 12.71 11.26
N GLU A 85 -11.26 12.74 11.88
CA GLU A 85 -10.65 14.00 12.36
C GLU A 85 -10.43 15.00 11.22
N ILE A 86 -10.00 14.52 10.05
CA ILE A 86 -9.83 15.34 8.85
C ILE A 86 -11.19 15.82 8.31
N ALA A 87 -12.19 14.94 8.23
CA ALA A 87 -13.54 15.32 7.77
C ALA A 87 -14.19 16.37 8.68
N ILE A 88 -14.09 16.19 10.01
CA ILE A 88 -14.57 17.14 11.02
C ILE A 88 -13.85 18.48 10.88
N PHE A 89 -12.52 18.47 10.71
CA PHE A 89 -11.73 19.68 10.53
C PHE A 89 -12.19 20.50 9.32
N PHE A 90 -12.48 19.84 8.20
CA PHE A 90 -12.98 20.48 6.98
C PHE A 90 -14.50 20.71 6.97
N LYS A 91 -15.23 20.21 7.97
CA LYS A 91 -16.70 20.30 8.10
C LYS A 91 -17.44 19.70 6.90
N VAL A 92 -16.99 18.55 6.44
CA VAL A 92 -17.59 17.78 5.35
C VAL A 92 -17.80 16.33 5.76
N ASP A 93 -18.54 15.56 4.95
CA ASP A 93 -18.69 14.14 5.21
C ASP A 93 -17.39 13.39 4.90
N ILE A 94 -17.14 12.30 5.62
CA ILE A 94 -15.94 11.48 5.42
C ILE A 94 -15.85 10.97 3.96
N THR A 95 -17.00 10.72 3.33
CA THR A 95 -17.12 10.26 1.94
C THR A 95 -16.78 11.33 0.91
N ASP A 96 -16.77 12.60 1.29
CA ASP A 96 -16.35 13.69 0.40
C ASP A 96 -14.82 13.71 0.22
N ILE A 97 -14.10 13.25 1.25
CA ILE A 97 -12.63 13.25 1.28
C ILE A 97 -12.07 11.86 0.93
N PHE A 98 -12.67 10.78 1.43
CA PHE A 98 -12.16 9.42 1.27
C PHE A 98 -13.22 8.52 0.62
N GLY A 99 -12.79 7.68 -0.31
CA GLY A 99 -13.69 6.74 -0.98
C GLY A 99 -12.96 5.58 -1.63
N TYR A 100 -13.72 4.59 -2.07
CA TYR A 100 -13.24 3.49 -2.89
C TYR A 100 -13.80 3.64 -4.30
N LYS A 101 -12.95 3.47 -5.30
CA LYS A 101 -13.36 3.41 -6.71
C LYS A 101 -13.09 2.02 -7.24
N GLU A 102 -14.11 1.41 -7.85
CA GLU A 102 -13.95 0.17 -8.59
C GLU A 102 -13.18 0.45 -9.89
N ASN A 103 -12.20 -0.40 -10.21
CA ASN A 103 -11.37 -0.28 -11.41
C ASN A 103 -12.08 -0.79 -12.65
#